data_AF-A0A1G3BR90-F1
#
_entry.id   AF-A0A1G3BR90-F1
#
_cell.length_a   1.000
_cell.length_b   1.000
_cell.length_c   1.000
_cell.angle_alpha   90.00
_cell.angle_beta   90.00
_cell.angle_gamma   90.00
#
_symmetry.space_group_name_H-M   'P 1'
#
loop_
_entity.id
_entity.type
_entity.pdbx_description
1 polymer ?
#
loop_
_entity_poly.entity_id
_entity_poly.type
_entity_poly.pdbx_seq_one_letter_code
_entity_poly.pdbx_strand_id
1 'polypeptide(L)' 'MSSIKGFTDYKRREFCNDIKCSVQMDLNKQKEGSPEYEKIRNICKNNCKYTTYQFHHWLIENGYLIVRPEKTGGNC' A
#
# COMPACT_ATOMS: atom_id res chain seq x y z
N MET A 1 -3.55 2.93 16.16
CA MET A 1 -4.87 2.56 15.60
C MET A 1 -4.96 1.06 15.69
N SER A 2 -5.90 0.53 16.47
CA SER A 2 -6.03 -0.91 16.67
C SER A 2 -6.80 -1.52 15.50
N SER A 3 -6.40 -2.71 15.05
CA SER A 3 -7.12 -3.48 14.03
C SER A 3 -8.58 -3.67 14.45
N ILE A 4 -9.50 -3.66 13.48
CA ILE A 4 -10.92 -3.89 13.75
C ILE A 4 -11.11 -5.38 14.03
N LYS A 5 -11.73 -5.73 15.17
CA LYS A 5 -11.96 -7.13 15.56
C LYS A 5 -12.73 -7.87 14.46
N GLY A 6 -12.18 -9.00 14.00
CA GLY A 6 -12.76 -9.82 12.93
C GLY A 6 -12.33 -9.41 11.52
N PHE A 7 -11.48 -8.39 11.37
CA PHE A 7 -10.95 -7.92 10.09
C PHE A 7 -9.43 -8.10 10.04
N THR A 8 -8.88 -8.22 8.82
CA THR A 8 -7.44 -8.17 8.56
C THR A 8 -7.09 -6.82 7.97
N ASP A 9 -6.04 -6.18 8.49
CA ASP A 9 -5.56 -4.92 7.96
C ASP A 9 -4.74 -5.12 6.67
N TYR A 10 -4.88 -4.18 5.74
CA TYR A 10 -4.04 -4.12 4.54
C TYR A 10 -2.57 -3.96 4.90
N LYS A 11 -1.70 -4.82 4.34
CA LYS A 11 -0.26 -4.75 4.58
C LYS A 11 0.41 -3.83 3.57
N ARG A 12 1.42 -3.10 4.05
CA ARG A 12 2.20 -2.19 3.20
C ARG A 12 2.79 -2.97 2.00
N ARG A 13 2.52 -2.47 0.77
CA ARG A 13 2.97 -3.03 -0.52
C ARG A 13 2.35 -4.37 -0.93
N GLU A 14 1.31 -4.82 -0.23
CA GLU A 14 0.64 -6.10 -0.53
C GLU A 14 0.12 -6.16 -1.97
N PHE A 15 -0.61 -5.13 -2.42
CA PHE A 15 -1.04 -5.00 -3.83
C PHE A 15 0.13 -5.14 -4.82
N CYS A 16 1.20 -4.38 -4.61
CA CYS A 16 2.34 -4.36 -5.52
C CYS A 16 3.08 -5.70 -5.57
N ASN A 17 3.11 -6.44 -4.46
CA ASN A 17 3.71 -7.77 -4.39
C ASN A 17 2.83 -8.80 -5.10
N ASP A 18 1.52 -8.75 -4.88
CA ASP A 18 0.56 -9.68 -5.47
C ASP A 18 0.57 -9.61 -7.01
N ILE A 19 0.46 -8.40 -7.57
CA ILE A 19 0.50 -8.19 -9.03
C ILE A 19 1.91 -8.29 -9.63
N LYS A 20 2.92 -8.60 -8.81
CA LYS A 20 4.35 -8.65 -9.21
C LYS A 20 4.81 -7.38 -9.93
N CYS A 21 4.51 -6.22 -9.35
CA CYS A 21 4.97 -4.93 -9.88
C CYS A 21 6.50 -4.95 -10.03
N SER A 22 6.99 -4.76 -11.26
CA SER A 22 8.43 -4.77 -11.58
C SER A 22 9.27 -3.91 -10.64
N VAL A 23 8.82 -2.68 -10.36
CA VAL A 23 9.50 -1.75 -9.43
C VAL A 23 9.54 -2.33 -8.01
N GLN A 24 8.45 -2.95 -7.55
CA GLN A 24 8.40 -3.57 -6.22
C GLN A 24 9.28 -4.83 -6.16
N MET A 25 9.36 -5.61 -7.24
CA MET A 25 10.23 -6.78 -7.31
C MET A 25 11.71 -6.38 -7.24
N ASP A 26 12.10 -5.28 -7.90
CA ASP A 26 13.46 -4.76 -7.80
C ASP A 26 13.74 -4.13 -6.44
N LEU A 27 12.75 -3.45 -5.86
CA LEU A 27 12.86 -2.86 -4.53
C LEU A 27 13.05 -3.93 -3.44
N ASN A 28 12.36 -5.07 -3.54
CA ASN A 28 12.46 -6.20 -2.59
C ASN A 28 13.86 -6.82 -2.56
N LYS A 29 14.66 -6.66 -3.62
CA LYS A 29 16.05 -7.16 -3.68
C LYS A 29 17.03 -6.24 -2.93
N GLN A 30 16.62 -5.02 -2.61
CA GLN A 30 17.50 -4.03 -1.96
C GLN A 30 17.30 -4.05 -0.45
N LYS A 31 18.38 -3.76 0.29
CA LYS A 31 18.29 -3.53 1.73
C LYS A 31 17.49 -2.25 1.99
N GLU A 32 16.47 -2.33 2.83
CA GLU A 32 15.68 -1.15 3.19
C GLU A 32 16.56 -0.03 3.74
N GLY A 33 16.33 1.18 3.22
CA GLY A 33 17.12 2.38 3.56
C GLY A 33 18.47 2.50 2.85
N SER A 34 18.88 1.54 2.00
CA SER A 34 20.08 1.73 1.18
C SER A 34 19.87 2.83 0.12
N PRO A 35 20.97 3.42 -0.41
CA PRO A 35 20.88 4.39 -1.51
C PRO A 35 20.10 3.86 -2.72
N GLU A 36 20.31 2.60 -3.08
CA GLU A 36 19.64 1.92 -4.18
C GLU A 36 18.16 1.69 -3.88
N TYR A 37 17.82 1.29 -2.65
CA TYR A 37 16.44 1.17 -2.20
C TYR A 37 15.70 2.50 -2.32
N GLU A 38 16.28 3.60 -1.81
CA GLU A 38 15.63 4.92 -1.88
C GLU A 38 15.52 5.44 -3.31
N LYS A 39 16.51 5.16 -4.17
CA LYS A 39 16.45 5.49 -5.60
C LYS A 39 15.26 4.81 -6.30
N ILE A 40 15.08 3.50 -6.09
CA ILE A 40 13.95 2.75 -6.67
C ILE A 40 12.62 3.20 -6.02
N ARG A 41 12.61 3.39 -4.70
CA ARG A 41 11.42 3.84 -3.96
C ARG A 41 10.93 5.20 -4.43
N ASN A 42 11.82 6.06 -4.93
CA ASN A 42 11.45 7.36 -5.49
C ASN A 42 10.50 7.21 -6.70
N ILE A 43 10.61 6.13 -7.47
CA ILE A 43 9.68 5.81 -8.56
C ILE A 43 8.29 5.54 -7.99
N CYS A 44 8.18 4.71 -6.94
CA CYS A 44 6.89 4.44 -6.29
C CYS A 44 6.20 5.71 -5.77
N LYS A 45 6.98 6.69 -5.29
CA LYS A 45 6.44 7.93 -4.72
C LYS A 45 5.93 8.90 -5.78
N ASN A 46 6.71 9.09 -6.84
CA ASN A 46 6.50 10.22 -7.76
C ASN A 46 6.01 9.79 -9.14
N ASN A 47 6.17 8.51 -9.50
CA ASN A 47 5.88 8.02 -10.85
C ASN A 47 5.37 6.58 -10.82
N CYS A 48 4.40 6.28 -9.95
CA CYS A 48 3.78 4.97 -9.91
C CYS A 48 3.04 4.70 -11.23
N LYS A 49 3.31 3.55 -11.86
CA LYS A 49 2.64 3.15 -13.11
C LYS A 49 1.18 2.69 -12.93
N TYR A 50 0.77 2.43 -11.68
CA TYR A 50 -0.58 2.00 -11.35
C TYR A 50 -1.39 3.16 -10.80
N THR A 51 -2.66 3.20 -11.19
CA THR A 51 -3.60 4.22 -10.77
C THR A 51 -4.28 3.83 -9.46
N THR A 52 -4.79 4.84 -8.75
CA THR A 52 -5.66 4.66 -7.59
C THR A 52 -6.88 3.79 -7.91
N TYR A 53 -7.41 3.87 -9.13
CA TYR A 53 -8.52 3.04 -9.57
C TYR A 53 -8.16 1.55 -9.58
N GLN A 54 -7.01 1.19 -10.16
CA GLN A 54 -6.55 -0.21 -10.20
C GLN A 54 -6.31 -0.77 -8.79
N PHE A 55 -5.76 0.03 -7.89
CA PHE A 55 -5.59 -0.36 -6.49
C PHE A 55 -6.93 -0.62 -5.81
N HIS A 56 -7.92 0.27 -5.97
CA HIS A 56 -9.24 0.08 -5.38
C HIS A 56 -9.98 -1.13 -5.94
N HIS A 57 -9.90 -1.38 -7.24
CA HIS A 57 -10.48 -2.58 -7.84
C HIS A 57 -9.86 -3.85 -7.28
N TRP A 58 -8.54 -3.89 -7.15
CA TRP A 58 -7.86 -5.02 -6.53
C TRP A 58 -8.29 -5.23 -5.06
N LEU A 59 -8.49 -4.16 -4.28
CA LEU A 59 -9.00 -4.27 -2.92
C LEU A 59 -10.38 -4.94 -2.88
N ILE A 60 -11.29 -4.53 -3.77
CA ILE A 60 -12.64 -5.11 -3.87
C ILE A 60 -12.57 -6.59 -4.26
N GLU A 61 -11.76 -6.92 -5.26
CA GLU A 61 -11.57 -8.30 -5.75
C GLU A 61 -10.98 -9.23 -4.67
N ASN A 62 -10.16 -8.68 -3.76
CA ASN A 62 -9.56 -9.42 -2.64
C ASN A 62 -10.38 -9.36 -1.35
N GLY A 63 -11.60 -8.81 -1.39
CA GLY A 63 -12.52 -8.79 -0.24
C GLY A 63 -12.19 -7.77 0.85
N TYR A 64 -11.34 -6.77 0.56
CA TYR A 64 -11.09 -5.69 1.51
C TYR A 64 -12.28 -4.74 1.60
N LEU A 65 -12.52 -4.24 2.81
CA LEU A 65 -13.51 -3.21 3.09
C LEU A 65 -12.82 -1.90 3.44
N ILE A 66 -13.19 -0.82 2.74
CA ILE A 66 -12.70 0.53 3.02
C ILE A 66 -13.59 1.13 4.10
N VAL A 67 -13.02 1.29 5.28
CA VAL A 67 -13.72 1.84 6.45
C VAL A 67 -13.26 3.27 6.70
N ARG A 68 -14.23 4.18 6.88
CA ARG A 68 -13.98 5.54 7.33
C ARG A 68 -14.50 5.64 8.77
N PRO A 69 -13.64 5.95 9.76
CA PRO A 69 -14.12 6.13 11.12
C PRO A 69 -15.11 7.31 11.20
N GLU A 70 -16.08 7.23 12.10
CA GLU A 70 -16.93 8.37 12.42
C GLU A 70 -16.08 9.54 12.97
N LYS A 71 -16.54 10.77 12.75
CA LYS A 71 -15.90 11.96 13.33
C LYS A 71 -16.20 12.03 14.83
N THR A 72 -15.60 11.16 15.64
CA THR A 72 -15.64 11.30 17.10
C THR A 72 -14.31 11.88 17.58
N GLY A 73 -14.28 13.21 17.81
CA GLY A 73 -13.26 13.87 18.63
C GLY A 73 -12.15 14.64 17.90
N GLY A 74 -12.50 15.64 17.11
CA GLY A 74 -11.63 16.80 16.91
C GLY A 74 -12.00 17.85 17.96
N ASN A 75 -11.41 17.79 19.15
CA ASN A 75 -11.42 18.95 20.05
C ASN A 75 -10.25 19.86 19.64
N CYS A 76 -10.61 21.06 19.20
CA CYS A 76 -9.75 22.22 19.21
C CYS A 76 -9.37 22.58 20.66
#